data_AF-A0A088E6F8-F1
#
_entry.id   AF-A0A088E6F8-F1
#
_cell.length_a   1.000
_cell.length_b   1.000
_cell.length_c   1.000
_cell.angle_alpha   90.00
_cell.angle_beta   90.00
_cell.angle_gamma   90.00
#
_symmetry.space_group_name_H-M   'P 1'
#
loop_
_entity.id
_entity.type
_entity.pdbx_description
1 polymer ?
#
loop_
_entity_poly.entity_id
_entity_poly.type
_entity_poly.pdbx_seq_one_letter_code
_entity_poly.pdbx_strand_id
1 'polypeptide(L)'
;MLDPKECEDREWIIPTGTGGYSSSTFCGINSRTYHGLLVIPQDPPHRRYMTLAKVEDFVITDGQEYPMSTNHYLNDVFYPEGYRFLNHVERGENFVRWDFLFGNSRVERTLVVHRGYNAITLSYASQRGVFRICPLVTYRSHHVALKSVHPIFTYRLLQDHILLLANGIPFLRVRIRGDHVLDKTEYWYYNFFYRLDFERGTNYLEDLYNPFCVISKGNKIEMDFYWGEFEPEQKRVGSKEIMDLLSSAGKSFVVRSGDKYAIIAGYHWFDEWGRDTMISMEGILLMNGLYEQAKSILLRYFNAVNRGLMPNNFLGNNETAYKGVDVSLWGINAVYKYYQYTNDVEFLKRIFPRMLEVVDSYWKGNGVVVNKDNLLYHVGAPRTWMDAQFDGEVVTPREGAAVEINALWYNALMIMDQISKRLGIHDDEFVEKAEKVRSAFLEKFPSEAGLYDYIGWDDKPGKEIRPNQLVALGLPYPVVSKDIAMRVLEVVETELLRPYGLSTLSKRDKGYTPFYRGDRASRDRAYHNGPIWPWLVGIYVDAKLNFEYDSLRIKNLLNQFSPLLGVAVRENGYVPELFEDIPPYKKGGCIAQAWSVAELNRAIRNIINYS
;
A
#
# COMPACT_ATOMS: atom_id res chain seq x y z
N MET A 1 20.09 20.00 -17.87
CA MET A 1 20.48 18.60 -17.59
C MET A 1 19.69 18.14 -16.38
N LEU A 2 19.21 16.90 -16.38
CA LEU A 2 18.54 16.31 -15.21
C LEU A 2 19.53 16.23 -14.04
N ASP A 3 19.15 16.69 -12.86
CA ASP A 3 19.91 16.47 -11.64
C ASP A 3 19.70 15.00 -11.19
N PRO A 4 20.77 14.18 -11.08
CA PRO A 4 20.63 12.80 -10.66
C PRO A 4 20.07 12.65 -9.22
N LYS A 5 20.19 13.67 -8.36
CA LYS A 5 19.56 13.63 -7.02
C LYS A 5 18.04 13.82 -7.10
N GLU A 6 17.55 14.69 -7.99
CA GLU A 6 16.12 14.83 -8.27
C GLU A 6 15.51 13.56 -8.88
N CYS A 7 16.29 12.83 -9.69
CA CYS A 7 15.88 11.52 -10.21
C CYS A 7 15.54 10.54 -9.08
N GLU A 8 16.32 10.54 -7.99
CA GLU A 8 16.17 9.60 -6.89
C GLU A 8 14.85 9.73 -6.12
N ASP A 9 14.20 10.90 -6.20
CA ASP A 9 12.89 11.17 -5.58
C ASP A 9 11.69 10.75 -6.47
N ARG A 10 11.95 10.47 -7.75
CA ARG A 10 10.91 10.11 -8.73
C ARG A 10 10.88 8.60 -8.92
N GLU A 11 10.20 7.95 -7.98
CA GLU A 11 10.04 6.50 -7.91
C GLU A 11 8.86 6.00 -8.78
N TRP A 12 8.93 4.77 -9.25
CA TRP A 12 7.82 4.06 -9.88
C TRP A 12 7.71 2.64 -9.34
N ILE A 13 6.52 2.06 -9.42
CA ILE A 13 6.28 0.65 -9.09
C ILE A 13 5.23 0.02 -10.00
N ILE A 14 5.45 -1.25 -10.35
CA ILE A 14 4.52 -2.09 -11.09
C ILE A 14 4.45 -3.45 -10.38
N PRO A 15 3.38 -3.72 -9.62
CA PRO A 15 3.14 -5.02 -9.01
C PRO A 15 2.96 -6.12 -10.05
N THR A 16 3.47 -7.32 -9.71
CA THR A 16 3.33 -8.53 -10.53
C THR A 16 1.97 -9.21 -10.35
N GLY A 17 1.20 -8.91 -9.30
CA GLY A 17 -0.03 -9.62 -8.97
C GLY A 17 0.17 -10.96 -8.25
N THR A 18 1.41 -11.37 -7.99
CA THR A 18 1.75 -12.55 -7.16
C THR A 18 2.16 -12.15 -5.73
N GLY A 19 2.25 -10.86 -5.43
CA GLY A 19 2.93 -10.31 -4.25
C GLY A 19 4.32 -9.77 -4.55
N GLY A 20 4.90 -10.07 -5.73
CA GLY A 20 6.14 -9.46 -6.21
C GLY A 20 5.91 -8.13 -6.92
N TYR A 21 6.98 -7.45 -7.31
CA TYR A 21 6.89 -6.18 -8.03
C TYR A 21 8.19 -5.86 -8.79
N SER A 22 8.08 -4.91 -9.72
CA SER A 22 9.20 -4.17 -10.30
C SER A 22 9.14 -2.72 -9.82
N SER A 23 10.27 -2.16 -9.39
CA SER A 23 10.33 -0.78 -8.91
C SER A 23 11.74 -0.21 -9.01
N SER A 24 11.84 1.07 -9.36
CA SER A 24 13.09 1.84 -9.35
C SER A 24 12.74 3.32 -9.42
N THR A 25 13.70 4.17 -9.74
CA THR A 25 13.47 5.55 -10.15
C THR A 25 13.35 5.66 -11.66
N PHE A 26 12.77 6.74 -12.17
CA PHE A 26 12.66 6.94 -13.61
C PHE A 26 14.02 7.06 -14.32
N CYS A 27 15.09 7.40 -13.60
CA CYS A 27 16.45 7.42 -14.17
C CYS A 27 17.20 6.08 -13.96
N GLY A 28 16.59 5.09 -13.32
CA GLY A 28 17.20 3.78 -13.04
C GLY A 28 18.24 3.80 -11.90
N ILE A 29 18.31 4.88 -11.14
CA ILE A 29 19.14 4.98 -9.92
C ILE A 29 18.32 4.37 -8.78
N ASN A 30 18.69 3.20 -8.29
CA ASN A 30 18.01 2.62 -7.13
C ASN A 30 18.35 3.47 -5.90
N SER A 31 17.34 4.08 -5.27
CA SER A 31 17.49 4.94 -4.10
C SER A 31 17.00 4.29 -2.80
N ARG A 32 16.44 3.07 -2.91
CA ARG A 32 16.01 2.21 -1.80
C ARG A 32 16.50 0.78 -2.00
N THR A 33 16.70 0.08 -0.89
CA THR A 33 16.87 -1.37 -0.75
C THR A 33 15.72 -2.17 -1.38
N TYR A 34 14.55 -1.53 -1.47
CA TYR A 34 13.35 -2.09 -2.08
C TYR A 34 13.28 -1.95 -3.60
N HIS A 35 14.15 -1.13 -4.23
CA HIS A 35 14.18 -0.97 -5.68
C HIS A 35 14.87 -2.16 -6.35
N GLY A 36 14.14 -2.77 -7.29
CA GLY A 36 14.51 -3.98 -7.99
C GLY A 36 13.70 -4.12 -9.27
N LEU A 37 14.34 -4.52 -10.37
CA LEU A 37 13.60 -4.83 -11.60
C LEU A 37 12.73 -6.08 -11.44
N LEU A 38 13.12 -7.03 -10.58
CA LEU A 38 12.27 -8.16 -10.23
C LEU A 38 12.45 -8.56 -8.75
N VAL A 39 11.38 -8.42 -7.99
CA VAL A 39 11.23 -8.89 -6.61
C VAL A 39 10.21 -10.02 -6.56
N ILE A 40 10.58 -11.16 -6.00
CA ILE A 40 9.81 -12.41 -6.07
C ILE A 40 9.41 -12.90 -4.67
N PRO A 41 8.12 -13.08 -4.38
CA PRO A 41 7.66 -13.69 -3.14
C PRO A 41 7.96 -15.20 -3.13
N GLN A 42 8.60 -15.66 -2.06
CA GLN A 42 8.91 -17.08 -1.85
C GLN A 42 7.77 -17.84 -1.16
N ASP A 43 6.86 -17.12 -0.49
CA ASP A 43 5.64 -17.65 0.13
C ASP A 43 4.49 -16.69 -0.17
N PRO A 44 3.98 -16.65 -1.42
CA PRO A 44 3.07 -15.61 -1.87
C PRO A 44 1.86 -15.39 -0.94
N PRO A 45 1.57 -14.14 -0.53
CA PRO A 45 2.21 -12.91 -0.99
C PRO A 45 3.40 -12.40 -0.14
N HIS A 46 3.84 -13.21 0.83
CA HIS A 46 4.88 -12.93 1.81
C HIS A 46 6.29 -13.32 1.33
N ARG A 47 7.27 -13.03 2.19
CA ARG A 47 8.69 -13.44 2.03
C ARG A 47 9.24 -13.03 0.65
N ARG A 48 9.19 -11.74 0.35
CA ARG A 48 9.69 -11.16 -0.90
C ARG A 48 11.21 -11.09 -0.93
N TYR A 49 11.78 -11.58 -2.02
CA TYR A 49 13.22 -11.60 -2.25
C TYR A 49 13.59 -10.73 -3.43
N MET A 50 14.61 -9.89 -3.24
CA MET A 50 15.27 -9.18 -4.33
C MET A 50 16.04 -10.22 -5.15
N THR A 51 15.71 -10.39 -6.44
CA THR A 51 16.37 -11.37 -7.33
C THR A 51 17.13 -10.69 -8.47
N LEU A 52 16.53 -9.65 -9.06
CA LEU A 52 17.19 -8.80 -10.06
C LEU A 52 17.10 -7.35 -9.57
N ALA A 53 18.22 -6.83 -9.06
CA ALA A 53 18.28 -5.48 -8.56
C ALA A 53 18.20 -4.48 -9.71
N LYS A 54 19.03 -4.68 -10.75
CA LYS A 54 19.02 -3.87 -11.97
C LYS A 54 19.83 -4.53 -13.10
N VAL A 55 19.97 -3.80 -14.20
CA VAL A 55 20.93 -4.10 -15.27
C VAL A 55 21.88 -2.91 -15.43
N GLU A 56 23.15 -3.19 -15.67
CA GLU A 56 24.11 -2.22 -16.17
C GLU A 56 24.20 -2.38 -17.69
N ASP A 57 23.65 -1.42 -18.43
CA ASP A 57 23.51 -1.50 -19.88
C ASP A 57 24.18 -0.36 -20.61
N PHE A 58 24.69 -0.70 -21.81
CA PHE A 58 25.39 0.19 -22.71
C PHE A 58 24.95 -0.05 -24.15
N VAL A 59 24.97 1.01 -24.96
CA VAL A 59 24.92 0.92 -26.41
C VAL A 59 26.34 1.09 -26.99
N ILE A 60 26.74 0.18 -27.87
CA ILE A 60 28.00 0.22 -28.58
C ILE A 60 27.73 0.68 -30.01
N THR A 61 28.11 1.90 -30.35
CA THR A 61 27.93 2.50 -31.67
C THR A 61 29.16 3.30 -32.07
N ASP A 62 29.49 3.33 -33.36
CA ASP A 62 30.67 4.04 -33.88
C ASP A 62 31.99 3.66 -33.18
N GLY A 63 32.10 2.40 -32.73
CA GLY A 63 33.28 1.90 -32.01
C GLY A 63 33.44 2.42 -30.58
N GLN A 64 32.44 3.11 -30.03
CA GLN A 64 32.41 3.63 -28.67
C GLN A 64 31.27 3.01 -27.87
N GLU A 65 31.47 2.86 -26.56
CA GLU A 65 30.48 2.35 -25.62
C GLU A 65 29.88 3.51 -24.81
N TYR A 66 28.56 3.65 -24.84
CA TYR A 66 27.84 4.71 -24.14
C TYR A 66 26.89 4.12 -23.08
N PRO A 67 26.92 4.63 -21.83
CA PRO A 67 26.07 4.10 -20.78
C PRO A 67 24.61 4.49 -20.95
N MET A 68 23.70 3.56 -20.66
CA MET A 68 22.26 3.79 -20.51
C MET A 68 21.83 3.72 -19.03
N SER A 69 22.59 2.99 -18.21
CA SER A 69 22.36 2.86 -16.77
C SER A 69 23.02 3.97 -15.95
N THR A 70 22.53 4.17 -14.73
CA THR A 70 23.16 5.07 -13.74
C THR A 70 23.06 4.47 -12.35
N ASN A 71 24.15 4.53 -11.58
CA ASN A 71 24.20 4.15 -10.17
C ASN A 71 24.68 5.32 -9.32
N HIS A 72 24.35 5.28 -8.03
CA HIS A 72 24.88 6.19 -7.03
C HIS A 72 25.78 5.38 -6.09
N TYR A 73 27.00 5.85 -5.88
CA TYR A 73 27.99 5.31 -4.97
C TYR A 73 28.31 6.33 -3.88
N LEU A 74 29.01 5.90 -2.84
CA LEU A 74 29.47 6.77 -1.75
C LEU A 74 30.22 8.03 -2.27
N ASN A 75 30.16 9.09 -1.49
CA ASN A 75 30.75 10.42 -1.79
C ASN A 75 30.13 11.11 -3.02
N ASP A 76 28.80 10.96 -3.21
CA ASP A 76 28.05 11.60 -4.30
C ASP A 76 28.58 11.24 -5.71
N VAL A 77 29.10 10.03 -5.87
CA VAL A 77 29.63 9.55 -7.16
C VAL A 77 28.52 8.89 -7.96
N PHE A 78 28.20 9.45 -9.13
CA PHE A 78 27.24 8.87 -10.07
C PHE A 78 27.99 8.21 -11.23
N TYR A 79 27.87 6.89 -11.36
CA TYR A 79 28.53 6.14 -12.42
C TYR A 79 27.83 4.80 -12.73
N PRO A 80 27.74 4.36 -13.99
CA PRO A 80 27.92 5.17 -15.20
C PRO A 80 26.92 6.34 -15.28
N GLU A 81 27.11 7.28 -16.20
CA GLU A 81 26.31 8.52 -16.28
C GLU A 81 25.17 8.48 -17.32
N GLY A 82 24.50 7.33 -17.47
CA GLY A 82 23.42 7.13 -18.45
C GLY A 82 22.27 8.15 -18.38
N TYR A 83 21.99 8.71 -17.21
CA TYR A 83 20.99 9.77 -17.00
C TYR A 83 21.22 11.00 -17.88
N ARG A 84 22.47 11.26 -18.32
CA ARG A 84 22.81 12.38 -19.22
C ARG A 84 22.26 12.19 -20.64
N PHE A 85 22.04 10.95 -21.06
CA PHE A 85 21.52 10.60 -22.38
C PHE A 85 20.01 10.31 -22.36
N LEU A 86 19.39 10.30 -21.17
CA LEU A 86 17.97 10.04 -21.03
C LEU A 86 17.17 11.22 -21.55
N ASN A 87 16.43 11.00 -22.63
CA ASN A 87 15.63 12.04 -23.27
C ASN A 87 14.18 12.03 -22.79
N HIS A 88 13.59 10.84 -22.62
CA HIS A 88 12.18 10.70 -22.23
C HIS A 88 11.94 9.38 -21.50
N VAL A 89 10.98 9.38 -20.58
CA VAL A 89 10.50 8.18 -19.90
C VAL A 89 8.99 8.13 -19.96
N GLU A 90 8.45 6.99 -20.37
CA GLU A 90 7.03 6.71 -20.38
C GLU A 90 6.72 5.55 -19.42
N ARG A 91 5.71 5.72 -18.58
CA ARG A 91 5.15 4.64 -17.76
C ARG A 91 3.74 4.35 -18.22
N GLY A 92 3.49 3.09 -18.53
CA GLY A 92 2.16 2.57 -18.78
C GLY A 92 1.63 1.74 -17.61
N GLU A 93 0.61 0.94 -17.88
CA GLU A 93 -0.05 0.12 -16.86
C GLU A 93 0.83 -1.04 -16.36
N ASN A 94 1.62 -1.64 -17.25
CA ASN A 94 2.51 -2.77 -16.97
C ASN A 94 3.92 -2.59 -17.52
N PHE A 95 4.30 -1.40 -17.97
CA PHE A 95 5.63 -1.18 -18.56
C PHE A 95 6.24 0.17 -18.18
N VAL A 96 7.57 0.24 -18.29
CA VAL A 96 8.33 1.50 -18.31
C VAL A 96 9.23 1.50 -19.54
N ARG A 97 9.16 2.55 -20.35
CA ARG A 97 9.98 2.77 -21.54
C ARG A 97 10.90 3.96 -21.32
N TRP A 98 12.17 3.79 -21.65
CA TRP A 98 13.19 4.83 -21.65
C TRP A 98 13.66 5.07 -23.08
N ASP A 99 13.61 6.32 -23.50
CA ASP A 99 14.12 6.79 -24.78
C ASP A 99 15.42 7.57 -24.53
N PHE A 100 16.53 7.08 -25.08
CA PHE A 100 17.85 7.68 -24.97
C PHE A 100 18.29 8.30 -26.30
N LEU A 101 19.11 9.34 -26.21
CA LEU A 101 19.66 10.03 -27.36
C LEU A 101 21.19 10.08 -27.27
N PHE A 102 21.85 9.38 -28.20
CA PHE A 102 23.31 9.36 -28.34
C PHE A 102 23.70 10.06 -29.65
N GLY A 103 23.97 11.36 -29.57
CA GLY A 103 24.08 12.23 -30.75
C GLY A 103 22.75 12.28 -31.50
N ASN A 104 22.73 11.79 -32.75
CA ASN A 104 21.49 11.67 -33.54
C ASN A 104 20.84 10.28 -33.46
N SER A 105 21.44 9.34 -32.72
CA SER A 105 20.94 7.96 -32.64
C SER A 105 19.95 7.80 -31.48
N ARG A 106 18.75 7.33 -31.81
CA ARG A 106 17.73 7.00 -30.81
C ARG A 106 17.86 5.54 -30.38
N VAL A 107 17.77 5.34 -29.07
CA VAL A 107 17.81 4.01 -28.44
C VAL A 107 16.62 3.89 -27.49
N GLU A 108 15.84 2.83 -27.64
CA GLU A 108 14.72 2.49 -26.77
C GLU A 108 15.12 1.33 -25.87
N ARG A 109 14.80 1.45 -24.57
CA ARG A 109 14.75 0.34 -23.61
C ARG A 109 13.34 0.26 -23.06
N THR A 110 12.73 -0.92 -23.02
CA THR A 110 11.44 -1.13 -22.36
C THR A 110 11.50 -2.28 -21.38
N LEU A 111 10.99 -2.06 -20.16
CA LEU A 111 10.65 -3.11 -19.19
C LEU A 111 9.15 -3.36 -19.25
N VAL A 112 8.74 -4.62 -19.41
CA VAL A 112 7.34 -5.07 -19.31
C VAL A 112 7.23 -6.05 -18.14
N VAL A 113 6.27 -5.83 -17.26
CA VAL A 113 5.89 -6.76 -16.18
C VAL A 113 4.76 -7.65 -16.67
N HIS A 114 4.90 -8.96 -16.47
CA HIS A 114 3.86 -9.93 -16.80
C HIS A 114 3.01 -10.21 -15.56
N ARG A 115 1.79 -9.69 -15.55
CA ARG A 115 0.89 -9.77 -14.39
C ARG A 115 0.41 -11.20 -14.20
N GLY A 116 0.25 -11.59 -12.94
CA GLY A 116 0.01 -12.97 -12.53
C GLY A 116 1.27 -13.84 -12.48
N TYR A 117 2.42 -13.32 -12.90
CA TYR A 117 3.66 -14.09 -13.00
C TYR A 117 4.84 -13.38 -12.34
N ASN A 118 5.81 -14.17 -11.86
CA ASN A 118 7.08 -13.63 -11.35
C ASN A 118 8.05 -13.41 -12.52
N ALA A 119 7.67 -12.54 -13.47
CA ALA A 119 8.38 -12.38 -14.73
C ALA A 119 8.37 -10.94 -15.27
N ILE A 120 9.48 -10.54 -15.88
CA ILE A 120 9.61 -9.34 -16.69
C ILE A 120 10.28 -9.64 -18.04
N THR A 121 10.03 -8.78 -19.03
CA THR A 121 10.82 -8.71 -20.27
C THR A 121 11.51 -7.35 -20.36
N LEU A 122 12.82 -7.35 -20.62
CA LEU A 122 13.59 -6.17 -21.04
C LEU A 122 13.86 -6.25 -22.54
N SER A 123 13.34 -5.29 -23.30
CA SER A 123 13.57 -5.17 -24.75
C SER A 123 14.40 -3.94 -25.06
N TYR A 124 15.36 -4.10 -25.97
CA TYR A 124 16.25 -3.04 -26.45
C TYR A 124 16.13 -2.90 -27.96
N ALA A 125 16.10 -1.67 -28.45
CA ALA A 125 16.11 -1.38 -29.88
C ALA A 125 16.90 -0.09 -30.16
N SER A 126 17.77 -0.13 -31.17
CA SER A 126 18.53 1.03 -31.64
C SER A 126 18.44 1.17 -33.16
N GLN A 127 18.67 2.38 -33.66
CA GLN A 127 18.82 2.61 -35.10
C GLN A 127 20.13 2.02 -35.64
N ARG A 128 21.18 2.04 -34.82
CA ARG A 128 22.52 1.54 -35.11
C ARG A 128 23.21 1.11 -33.82
N GLY A 129 24.24 0.28 -33.97
CA GLY A 129 24.99 -0.25 -32.84
C GLY A 129 24.35 -1.50 -32.22
N VAL A 130 25.04 -2.04 -31.24
CA VAL A 130 24.66 -3.25 -30.49
C VAL A 130 24.60 -2.92 -29.00
N PHE A 131 24.17 -3.87 -28.17
CA PHE A 131 23.99 -3.69 -26.74
C PHE A 131 24.94 -4.57 -25.94
N ARG A 132 25.49 -4.02 -24.85
CA ARG A 132 26.09 -4.80 -23.76
C ARG A 132 25.18 -4.67 -22.54
N ILE A 133 24.64 -5.79 -22.06
CA ILE A 133 23.65 -5.82 -20.97
C ILE A 133 24.16 -6.75 -19.88
N CYS A 134 24.43 -6.21 -18.69
CA CYS A 134 25.02 -6.92 -17.57
C CYS A 134 24.01 -6.97 -16.41
N PRO A 135 23.33 -8.11 -16.16
CA PRO A 135 22.42 -8.24 -15.03
C PRO A 135 23.15 -8.11 -13.69
N LEU A 136 22.58 -7.33 -12.76
CA LEU A 136 23.05 -7.21 -11.39
C LEU A 136 22.05 -7.92 -10.47
N VAL A 137 22.47 -9.05 -9.93
CA VAL A 137 21.64 -9.95 -9.13
C VAL A 137 22.06 -9.94 -7.66
N THR A 138 21.09 -10.27 -6.82
CA THR A 138 21.26 -10.58 -5.40
C THR A 138 20.22 -11.63 -5.04
N TYR A 139 20.29 -12.22 -3.85
CA TYR A 139 19.26 -13.14 -3.36
C TYR A 139 19.11 -12.97 -1.86
N ARG A 140 18.23 -12.06 -1.49
CA ARG A 140 18.02 -11.62 -0.10
C ARG A 140 16.57 -11.20 0.12
N SER A 141 16.16 -11.15 1.39
CA SER A 141 14.92 -10.46 1.76
C SER A 141 14.95 -9.02 1.24
N HIS A 142 13.83 -8.55 0.70
CA HIS A 142 13.71 -7.16 0.24
C HIS A 142 13.84 -6.11 1.36
N HIS A 143 13.78 -6.51 2.64
CA HIS A 143 13.89 -5.62 3.81
C HIS A 143 15.33 -5.30 4.25
N VAL A 144 16.33 -6.02 3.72
CA VAL A 144 17.73 -5.85 4.10
C VAL A 144 18.59 -5.56 2.89
N ALA A 145 19.75 -4.96 3.06
CA ALA A 145 20.78 -4.85 2.04
C ALA A 145 21.98 -5.72 2.46
N LEU A 146 22.69 -6.30 1.51
CA LEU A 146 23.86 -7.14 1.80
C LEU A 146 25.14 -6.45 1.37
N LYS A 147 26.08 -6.29 2.30
CA LYS A 147 27.45 -5.82 2.03
C LYS A 147 28.45 -6.96 2.22
N SER A 148 28.15 -8.09 1.57
CA SER A 148 28.91 -9.32 1.68
C SER A 148 28.91 -10.04 0.34
N VAL A 149 30.01 -10.72 0.01
CA VAL A 149 30.12 -11.60 -1.16
C VAL A 149 29.37 -12.94 -0.98
N HIS A 150 28.21 -12.88 -0.33
CA HIS A 150 27.31 -13.99 -0.04
C HIS A 150 25.88 -13.62 -0.43
N PRO A 151 25.05 -14.59 -0.87
CA PRO A 151 25.37 -16.01 -1.09
C PRO A 151 26.36 -16.23 -2.25
N ILE A 152 26.89 -17.46 -2.38
CA ILE A 152 27.73 -17.83 -3.52
C ILE A 152 26.84 -17.99 -4.75
N PHE A 153 27.09 -17.19 -5.78
CA PHE A 153 26.34 -17.23 -7.02
C PHE A 153 27.03 -18.10 -8.07
N THR A 154 26.23 -18.88 -8.80
CA THR A 154 26.66 -19.63 -9.98
C THR A 154 25.56 -19.60 -11.03
N TYR A 155 25.87 -19.98 -12.28
CA TYR A 155 24.84 -20.15 -13.31
C TYR A 155 25.10 -21.40 -14.17
N ARG A 156 24.03 -21.91 -14.79
CA ARG A 156 24.07 -23.02 -15.74
C ARG A 156 23.43 -22.59 -17.05
N LEU A 157 24.10 -22.89 -18.16
CA LEU A 157 23.55 -22.70 -19.51
C LEU A 157 22.71 -23.92 -19.86
N LEU A 158 21.39 -23.73 -20.03
CA LEU A 158 20.46 -24.75 -20.50
C LEU A 158 20.07 -24.45 -21.95
N GLN A 159 19.33 -25.36 -22.58
CA GLN A 159 19.01 -25.28 -24.01
C GLN A 159 18.21 -24.02 -24.38
N ASP A 160 17.31 -23.59 -23.50
CA ASP A 160 16.33 -22.52 -23.72
C ASP A 160 16.54 -21.30 -22.81
N HIS A 161 17.29 -21.43 -21.72
CA HIS A 161 17.52 -20.36 -20.75
C HIS A 161 18.82 -20.54 -19.95
N ILE A 162 19.22 -19.49 -19.24
CA ILE A 162 20.28 -19.49 -18.24
C ILE A 162 19.64 -19.60 -16.86
N LEU A 163 20.08 -20.56 -16.05
CA LEU A 163 19.60 -20.76 -14.68
C LEU A 163 20.62 -20.21 -13.67
N LEU A 164 20.20 -19.23 -12.86
CA LEU A 164 21.02 -18.65 -11.79
C LEU A 164 20.73 -19.33 -10.45
N LEU A 165 21.78 -19.61 -9.69
CA LEU A 165 21.72 -20.27 -8.40
C LEU A 165 22.43 -19.45 -7.32
N ALA A 166 21.85 -19.43 -6.13
CA ALA A 166 22.40 -18.86 -4.91
C ALA A 166 22.63 -19.99 -3.91
N ASN A 167 23.88 -20.24 -3.50
CA ASN A 167 24.25 -21.40 -2.68
C ASN A 167 23.73 -22.73 -3.24
N GLY A 168 23.73 -22.88 -4.57
CA GLY A 168 23.21 -24.06 -5.26
C GLY A 168 21.68 -24.15 -5.36
N ILE A 169 20.94 -23.19 -4.80
CA ILE A 169 19.48 -23.09 -4.92
C ILE A 169 19.13 -22.21 -6.13
N PRO A 170 18.39 -22.73 -7.14
CA PRO A 170 18.00 -21.90 -8.26
C PRO A 170 17.00 -20.82 -7.83
N PHE A 171 17.16 -19.60 -8.33
CA PHE A 171 16.30 -18.47 -7.94
C PHE A 171 15.85 -17.55 -9.09
N LEU A 172 16.50 -17.64 -10.26
CA LEU A 172 16.16 -16.80 -11.41
C LEU A 172 16.51 -17.52 -12.73
N ARG A 173 15.61 -17.41 -13.71
CA ARG A 173 15.83 -17.86 -15.09
C ARG A 173 15.98 -16.65 -16.00
N VAL A 174 16.88 -16.73 -16.97
CA VAL A 174 17.10 -15.69 -17.99
C VAL A 174 16.99 -16.29 -19.37
N ARG A 175 16.02 -15.85 -20.17
CA ARG A 175 15.85 -16.26 -21.56
C ARG A 175 16.20 -15.09 -22.48
N ILE A 176 17.07 -15.31 -23.47
CA ILE A 176 17.55 -14.27 -24.37
C ILE A 176 17.03 -14.55 -25.78
N ARG A 177 16.37 -13.55 -26.38
CA ARG A 177 15.91 -13.58 -27.78
C ARG A 177 16.73 -12.61 -28.61
N GLY A 178 17.31 -13.13 -29.69
CA GLY A 178 18.21 -12.41 -30.59
C GLY A 178 19.62 -12.97 -30.57
N ASP A 179 20.34 -12.81 -31.67
CA ASP A 179 21.72 -13.28 -31.79
C ASP A 179 22.63 -12.53 -30.82
N HIS A 180 23.40 -13.27 -30.03
CA HIS A 180 24.24 -12.70 -28.97
C HIS A 180 25.51 -13.52 -28.72
N VAL A 181 26.38 -12.94 -27.89
CA VAL A 181 27.52 -13.60 -27.25
C VAL A 181 27.42 -13.36 -25.75
N LEU A 182 27.80 -14.36 -24.96
CA LEU A 182 27.93 -14.22 -23.51
C LEU A 182 29.37 -13.93 -23.15
N ASP A 183 29.57 -12.85 -22.39
CA ASP A 183 30.82 -12.49 -21.74
C ASP A 183 30.75 -12.92 -20.27
N LYS A 184 31.68 -13.78 -19.84
CA LYS A 184 31.68 -14.34 -18.48
C LYS A 184 32.44 -13.42 -17.55
N THR A 185 31.69 -12.67 -16.75
CA THR A 185 32.21 -11.63 -15.88
C THR A 185 32.50 -12.15 -14.48
N GLU A 186 31.48 -12.68 -13.81
CA GLU A 186 31.56 -13.30 -12.49
C GLU A 186 32.18 -12.41 -11.41
N TYR A 187 31.98 -11.09 -11.50
CA TYR A 187 32.54 -10.11 -10.55
C TYR A 187 31.46 -9.43 -9.70
N TRP A 188 31.90 -8.97 -8.53
CA TRP A 188 31.09 -8.20 -7.59
C TRP A 188 31.26 -6.70 -7.83
N TYR A 189 30.14 -6.00 -7.81
CA TYR A 189 30.07 -4.55 -7.73
C TYR A 189 29.81 -4.17 -6.27
N TYR A 190 30.57 -3.20 -5.76
CA TYR A 190 30.56 -2.86 -4.34
C TYR A 190 29.97 -1.47 -4.06
N ASN A 191 29.35 -1.33 -2.90
CA ASN A 191 28.94 -0.05 -2.31
C ASN A 191 27.91 0.77 -3.12
N PHE A 192 26.89 0.13 -3.71
CA PHE A 192 25.72 0.86 -4.18
C PHE A 192 25.09 1.62 -3.01
N PHE A 193 24.86 2.91 -3.19
CA PHE A 193 24.35 3.81 -2.16
C PHE A 193 22.87 4.13 -2.40
N TYR A 194 22.04 3.84 -1.41
CA TYR A 194 20.59 4.08 -1.43
C TYR A 194 20.24 5.31 -0.60
N ARG A 195 20.21 6.49 -1.26
CA ARG A 195 20.03 7.79 -0.58
C ARG A 195 18.79 7.84 0.32
N LEU A 196 17.63 7.37 -0.15
CA LEU A 196 16.38 7.49 0.60
C LEU A 196 16.36 6.56 1.83
N ASP A 197 17.11 5.46 1.82
CA ASP A 197 17.26 4.60 2.99
C ASP A 197 18.31 5.14 3.97
N PHE A 198 19.37 5.79 3.46
CA PHE A 198 20.34 6.51 4.29
C PHE A 198 19.66 7.63 5.08
N GLU A 199 18.83 8.45 4.42
CA GLU A 199 18.03 9.50 5.05
C GLU A 199 17.05 8.96 6.12
N ARG A 200 16.64 7.70 5.98
CA ARG A 200 15.77 7.01 6.94
C ARG A 200 16.53 6.32 8.08
N GLY A 201 17.86 6.35 8.07
CA GLY A 201 18.68 5.61 9.03
C GLY A 201 18.48 4.09 8.93
N THR A 202 18.22 3.57 7.73
CA THR A 202 18.01 2.13 7.45
C THR A 202 19.14 1.60 6.57
N ASN A 203 19.19 0.29 6.28
CA ASN A 203 20.24 -0.30 5.43
C ASN A 203 20.34 0.45 4.09
N TYR A 204 21.52 0.99 3.76
CA TYR A 204 21.68 1.91 2.62
C TYR A 204 22.87 1.59 1.71
N LEU A 205 23.63 0.53 2.02
CA LEU A 205 24.74 0.05 1.20
C LEU A 205 24.51 -1.39 0.78
N GLU A 206 24.71 -1.66 -0.50
CA GLU A 206 24.61 -3.00 -1.05
C GLU A 206 25.77 -3.32 -2.01
N ASP A 207 26.15 -4.59 -2.04
CA ASP A 207 27.02 -5.18 -3.04
C ASP A 207 26.17 -6.08 -3.95
N LEU A 208 26.37 -6.01 -5.26
CA LEU A 208 25.61 -6.77 -6.26
C LEU A 208 26.53 -7.66 -7.09
N TYR A 209 26.05 -8.84 -7.45
CA TYR A 209 26.81 -9.79 -8.26
C TYR A 209 26.45 -9.67 -9.73
N ASN A 210 27.47 -9.63 -10.60
CA ASN A 210 27.30 -9.72 -12.04
C ASN A 210 27.76 -11.09 -12.56
N PRO A 211 26.84 -11.97 -12.99
CA PRO A 211 27.18 -13.32 -13.42
C PRO A 211 27.77 -13.36 -14.84
N PHE A 212 27.24 -12.53 -15.74
CA PHE A 212 27.63 -12.45 -17.15
C PHE A 212 27.18 -11.11 -17.73
N CYS A 213 27.66 -10.79 -18.94
CA CYS A 213 27.09 -9.77 -19.80
C CYS A 213 26.64 -10.39 -21.13
N VAL A 214 25.54 -9.89 -21.67
CA VAL A 214 25.02 -10.26 -22.98
C VAL A 214 25.42 -9.19 -23.98
N ILE A 215 26.15 -9.57 -25.03
CA ILE A 215 26.52 -8.68 -26.13
C ILE A 215 25.67 -9.06 -27.34
N SER A 216 24.78 -8.17 -27.79
CA SER A 216 23.95 -8.43 -28.97
C SER A 216 24.79 -8.38 -30.25
N LYS A 217 24.40 -9.15 -31.27
CA LYS A 217 24.96 -9.06 -32.64
C LYS A 217 24.11 -8.19 -33.56
N GLY A 218 22.88 -7.90 -33.16
CA GLY A 218 21.97 -7.01 -33.85
C GLY A 218 21.61 -5.77 -33.03
N ASN A 219 20.85 -4.88 -33.66
CA ASN A 219 20.32 -3.65 -33.07
C ASN A 219 19.01 -3.85 -32.28
N LYS A 220 18.64 -5.11 -32.03
CA LYS A 220 17.50 -5.50 -31.19
C LYS A 220 17.87 -6.73 -30.38
N ILE A 221 17.45 -6.74 -29.12
CA ILE A 221 17.59 -7.91 -28.23
C ILE A 221 16.51 -7.84 -27.15
N GLU A 222 16.01 -9.00 -26.73
CA GLU A 222 15.09 -9.09 -25.59
C GLU A 222 15.60 -10.11 -24.58
N MET A 223 15.36 -9.82 -23.30
CA MET A 223 15.73 -10.67 -22.18
C MET A 223 14.55 -10.82 -21.23
N ASP A 224 14.08 -12.05 -21.05
CA ASP A 224 13.12 -12.35 -20.00
C ASP A 224 13.88 -12.71 -18.72
N PHE A 225 13.44 -12.16 -17.61
CA PHE A 225 13.87 -12.55 -16.27
C PHE A 225 12.65 -13.07 -15.54
N TYR A 226 12.68 -14.33 -15.13
CA TYR A 226 11.48 -14.99 -14.60
C TYR A 226 11.76 -16.11 -13.63
N TRP A 227 10.75 -16.45 -12.85
CA TRP A 227 10.73 -17.64 -12.01
C TRP A 227 9.40 -18.39 -12.17
N GLY A 228 9.49 -19.72 -12.33
CA GLY A 228 8.35 -20.55 -12.68
C GLY A 228 8.00 -20.48 -14.17
N GLU A 229 6.72 -20.66 -14.48
CA GLU A 229 6.15 -20.52 -15.81
C GLU A 229 5.53 -19.13 -15.97
N PHE A 230 5.52 -18.59 -17.19
CA PHE A 230 4.79 -17.36 -17.49
C PHE A 230 4.35 -17.25 -18.95
N GLU A 231 3.27 -16.51 -19.16
CA GLU A 231 2.80 -16.12 -20.48
C GLU A 231 3.20 -14.67 -20.77
N PRO A 232 3.94 -14.40 -21.86
CA PRO A 232 4.34 -13.04 -22.21
C PRO A 232 3.13 -12.13 -22.49
N GLU A 233 3.00 -11.10 -21.69
CA GLU A 233 2.10 -9.99 -21.96
C GLU A 233 2.73 -8.90 -22.82
N GLN A 234 1.91 -8.27 -23.67
CA GLN A 234 2.28 -7.08 -24.41
C GLN A 234 2.24 -5.82 -23.51
N LYS A 235 2.89 -4.75 -23.98
CA LYS A 235 2.82 -3.42 -23.36
C LYS A 235 1.36 -2.94 -23.35
N ARG A 236 0.84 -2.56 -22.18
CA ARG A 236 -0.50 -2.00 -22.02
C ARG A 236 -0.41 -0.51 -21.69
N VAL A 237 -0.92 0.31 -22.59
CA VAL A 237 -1.15 1.73 -22.33
C VAL A 237 -2.42 1.82 -21.46
N GLY A 238 -2.28 2.34 -20.25
CA GLY A 238 -3.41 2.53 -19.34
C GLY A 238 -4.28 3.73 -19.73
N SER A 239 -5.48 3.80 -19.15
CA SER A 239 -6.33 5.01 -19.22
C SER A 239 -5.64 6.19 -18.54
N LYS A 240 -5.94 7.41 -18.99
CA LYS A 240 -5.52 8.66 -18.33
C LYS A 240 -6.62 9.27 -17.47
N GLU A 241 -7.82 8.70 -17.49
CA GLU A 241 -8.93 9.17 -16.67
C GLU A 241 -8.73 8.77 -15.21
N ILE A 242 -8.98 9.71 -14.30
CA ILE A 242 -8.67 9.54 -12.87
C ILE A 242 -9.40 8.33 -12.25
N MET A 243 -10.66 8.10 -12.62
CA MET A 243 -11.44 6.97 -12.09
C MET A 243 -10.87 5.62 -12.54
N ASP A 244 -10.42 5.53 -13.80
CA ASP A 244 -9.80 4.31 -14.33
C ASP A 244 -8.41 4.10 -13.76
N LEU A 245 -7.64 5.17 -13.56
CA LEU A 245 -6.33 5.13 -12.91
C LEU A 245 -6.43 4.58 -11.49
N LEU A 246 -7.34 5.13 -10.67
CA LEU A 246 -7.57 4.66 -9.30
C LEU A 246 -8.06 3.21 -9.28
N SER A 247 -8.96 2.84 -10.19
CA SER A 247 -9.43 1.46 -10.34
C SER A 247 -8.31 0.48 -10.76
N SER A 248 -7.47 0.85 -11.74
CA SER A 248 -6.34 0.03 -12.18
C SER A 248 -5.28 -0.12 -11.09
N ALA A 249 -4.91 0.99 -10.44
CA ALA A 249 -3.98 0.98 -9.30
C ALA A 249 -4.53 0.16 -8.13
N GLY A 250 -5.81 0.32 -7.78
CA GLY A 250 -6.46 -0.47 -6.73
C GLY A 250 -6.35 -1.97 -6.98
N LYS A 251 -6.65 -2.43 -8.21
CA LYS A 251 -6.54 -3.85 -8.59
C LYS A 251 -5.12 -4.41 -8.50
N SER A 252 -4.09 -3.57 -8.59
CA SER A 252 -2.69 -4.02 -8.51
C SER A 252 -2.26 -4.48 -7.11
N PHE A 253 -2.99 -4.10 -6.06
CA PHE A 253 -2.78 -4.60 -4.70
C PHE A 253 -3.39 -5.98 -4.48
N VAL A 254 -4.28 -6.43 -5.37
CA VAL A 254 -4.91 -7.74 -5.30
C VAL A 254 -3.93 -8.79 -5.81
N VAL A 255 -3.60 -9.74 -4.95
CA VAL A 255 -2.61 -10.78 -5.23
C VAL A 255 -3.22 -12.16 -5.08
N ARG A 256 -2.74 -13.09 -5.91
CA ARG A 256 -3.21 -14.48 -5.93
C ARG A 256 -2.08 -15.43 -5.53
N SER A 257 -2.37 -16.35 -4.60
CA SER A 257 -1.48 -17.44 -4.18
C SER A 257 -2.27 -18.75 -4.20
N GLY A 258 -2.06 -19.57 -5.23
CA GLY A 258 -2.93 -20.70 -5.53
C GLY A 258 -4.37 -20.22 -5.75
N ASP A 259 -5.31 -20.71 -4.92
CA ASP A 259 -6.72 -20.28 -4.95
C ASP A 259 -7.08 -19.23 -3.88
N LYS A 260 -6.07 -18.72 -3.17
CA LYS A 260 -6.25 -17.69 -2.14
C LYS A 260 -6.00 -16.30 -2.73
N TYR A 261 -6.79 -15.33 -2.29
CA TYR A 261 -6.63 -13.91 -2.60
C TYR A 261 -6.25 -13.12 -1.35
N ALA A 262 -5.43 -12.09 -1.53
CA ALA A 262 -5.09 -11.11 -0.50
C ALA A 262 -5.02 -9.70 -1.11
N ILE A 263 -5.05 -8.69 -0.25
CA ILE A 263 -4.75 -7.30 -0.60
C ILE A 263 -3.44 -6.94 0.10
N ILE A 264 -2.42 -6.57 -0.67
CA ILE A 264 -1.20 -5.98 -0.11
C ILE A 264 -1.53 -4.58 0.40
N ALA A 265 -1.24 -4.30 1.68
CA ALA A 265 -1.58 -3.02 2.30
C ALA A 265 -0.84 -1.86 1.63
N GLY A 266 0.40 -2.07 1.23
CA GLY A 266 1.11 -1.15 0.37
C GLY A 266 2.53 -1.57 0.06
N TYR A 267 3.06 -0.96 -1.00
CA TYR A 267 4.39 -1.22 -1.47
C TYR A 267 5.36 -0.08 -1.08
N HIS A 268 6.56 -0.40 -0.64
CA HIS A 268 7.21 -1.72 -0.84
C HIS A 268 7.10 -2.72 0.32
N TRP A 269 6.94 -2.25 1.55
CA TRP A 269 7.32 -3.04 2.73
C TRP A 269 6.16 -3.70 3.47
N PHE A 270 4.90 -3.46 3.11
CA PHE A 270 3.80 -4.16 3.77
C PHE A 270 3.45 -5.47 3.06
N ASP A 271 3.05 -6.45 3.84
CA ASP A 271 2.30 -7.61 3.39
C ASP A 271 0.79 -7.28 3.42
N GLU A 272 -0.06 -8.30 3.55
CA GLU A 272 -1.47 -8.07 3.85
C GLU A 272 -1.66 -7.64 5.32
N TRP A 273 -2.56 -6.68 5.51
CA TRP A 273 -3.03 -6.25 6.82
C TRP A 273 -4.55 -6.30 6.84
N GLY A 274 -5.13 -6.93 7.85
CA GLY A 274 -6.58 -7.15 7.99
C GLY A 274 -7.35 -5.83 8.04
N ARG A 275 -6.85 -4.84 8.78
CA ARG A 275 -7.45 -3.49 8.83
C ARG A 275 -7.51 -2.85 7.45
N ASP A 276 -6.35 -2.72 6.79
CA ASP A 276 -6.23 -2.17 5.45
C ASP A 276 -7.08 -2.95 4.46
N THR A 277 -7.12 -4.28 4.56
CA THR A 277 -7.93 -5.15 3.69
C THR A 277 -9.41 -4.83 3.81
N MET A 278 -9.95 -4.75 5.03
CA MET A 278 -11.38 -4.51 5.24
C MET A 278 -11.79 -3.09 4.85
N ILE A 279 -10.97 -2.08 5.15
CA ILE A 279 -11.20 -0.69 4.74
C ILE A 279 -11.12 -0.56 3.20
N SER A 280 -10.13 -1.21 2.58
CA SER A 280 -9.88 -1.08 1.14
C SER A 280 -10.87 -1.87 0.26
N MET A 281 -11.61 -2.82 0.84
CA MET A 281 -12.39 -3.82 0.09
C MET A 281 -13.41 -3.20 -0.86
N GLU A 282 -14.13 -2.16 -0.43
CA GLU A 282 -15.14 -1.50 -1.26
C GLU A 282 -14.49 -0.85 -2.48
N GLY A 283 -13.48 0.01 -2.27
CA GLY A 283 -12.80 0.77 -3.31
C GLY A 283 -11.92 -0.06 -4.26
N ILE A 284 -11.38 -1.19 -3.81
CA ILE A 284 -10.51 -2.07 -4.61
C ILE A 284 -11.28 -3.22 -5.26
N LEU A 285 -12.17 -3.88 -4.53
CA LEU A 285 -12.84 -5.09 -5.02
C LEU A 285 -14.27 -4.82 -5.48
N LEU A 286 -15.13 -4.31 -4.59
CA LEU A 286 -16.57 -4.23 -4.85
C LEU A 286 -16.89 -3.27 -6.00
N MET A 287 -16.32 -2.06 -5.98
CA MET A 287 -16.52 -1.07 -7.06
C MET A 287 -15.95 -1.52 -8.41
N ASN A 288 -15.08 -2.53 -8.42
CA ASN A 288 -14.46 -3.08 -9.63
C ASN A 288 -15.07 -4.45 -10.03
N GLY A 289 -16.16 -4.88 -9.39
CA GLY A 289 -16.85 -6.13 -9.72
C GLY A 289 -16.12 -7.41 -9.30
N LEU A 290 -15.11 -7.32 -8.43
CA LEU A 290 -14.30 -8.44 -7.96
C LEU A 290 -14.94 -9.14 -6.75
N TYR A 291 -16.21 -9.53 -6.90
CA TYR A 291 -17.03 -10.05 -5.80
C TYR A 291 -16.56 -11.41 -5.28
N GLU A 292 -16.08 -12.30 -6.15
CA GLU A 292 -15.60 -13.62 -5.73
C GLU A 292 -14.29 -13.53 -4.94
N GLN A 293 -13.42 -12.59 -5.30
CA GLN A 293 -12.21 -12.28 -4.55
C GLN A 293 -12.58 -11.71 -3.16
N ALA A 294 -13.54 -10.78 -3.10
CA ALA A 294 -14.02 -10.21 -1.85
C ALA A 294 -14.62 -11.30 -0.94
N LYS A 295 -15.50 -12.15 -1.47
CA LYS A 295 -16.07 -13.31 -0.76
C LYS A 295 -14.99 -14.24 -0.23
N SER A 296 -14.00 -14.59 -1.05
CA SER A 296 -12.88 -15.46 -0.66
C SER A 296 -12.07 -14.86 0.51
N ILE A 297 -11.74 -13.57 0.42
CA ILE A 297 -11.02 -12.84 1.48
C ILE A 297 -11.84 -12.78 2.78
N LEU A 298 -13.11 -12.39 2.71
CA LEU A 298 -13.98 -12.32 3.89
C LEU A 298 -14.08 -13.67 4.60
N LEU A 299 -14.33 -14.76 3.85
CA LEU A 299 -14.37 -16.11 4.43
C LEU A 299 -13.04 -16.47 5.09
N ARG A 300 -11.90 -16.19 4.45
CA ARG A 300 -10.58 -16.49 5.01
C ARG A 300 -10.35 -15.78 6.35
N TYR A 301 -10.64 -14.49 6.43
CA TYR A 301 -10.46 -13.71 7.67
C TYR A 301 -11.45 -14.11 8.77
N PHE A 302 -12.73 -14.31 8.46
CA PHE A 302 -13.73 -14.72 9.46
C PHE A 302 -13.51 -16.13 9.99
N ASN A 303 -13.03 -17.05 9.13
CA ASN A 303 -12.65 -18.40 9.59
C ASN A 303 -11.42 -18.39 10.51
N ALA A 304 -10.59 -17.36 10.42
CA ALA A 304 -9.43 -17.16 11.29
C ALA A 304 -9.75 -16.38 12.57
N VAL A 305 -11.00 -15.95 12.79
CA VAL A 305 -11.39 -15.28 14.05
C VAL A 305 -11.13 -16.20 15.26
N ASN A 306 -10.54 -15.64 16.31
CA ASN A 306 -10.25 -16.31 17.57
C ASN A 306 -10.64 -15.41 18.74
N ARG A 307 -11.56 -15.89 19.60
CA ARG A 307 -12.11 -15.11 20.74
C ARG A 307 -12.60 -13.73 20.29
N GLY A 308 -13.31 -13.69 19.17
CA GLY A 308 -13.85 -12.47 18.55
C GLY A 308 -12.83 -11.53 17.90
N LEU A 309 -11.52 -11.82 17.98
CA LEU A 309 -10.49 -11.04 17.31
C LEU A 309 -10.21 -11.61 15.91
N MET A 310 -10.27 -10.76 14.90
CA MET A 310 -9.85 -11.03 13.53
C MET A 310 -8.34 -10.73 13.40
N PRO A 311 -7.57 -11.52 12.62
CA PRO A 311 -6.13 -11.30 12.52
C PRO A 311 -5.78 -9.97 11.84
N ASN A 312 -4.76 -9.29 12.36
CA ASN A 312 -4.15 -8.12 11.73
C ASN A 312 -3.34 -8.49 10.51
N ASN A 313 -2.73 -9.66 10.50
CA ASN A 313 -1.97 -10.15 9.37
C ASN A 313 -1.79 -11.67 9.49
N PHE A 314 -1.67 -12.30 8.33
CA PHE A 314 -1.18 -13.66 8.23
C PHE A 314 0.35 -13.59 8.15
N LEU A 315 1.02 -14.25 9.08
CA LEU A 315 2.45 -14.47 9.05
C LEU A 315 2.70 -15.69 8.14
N GLY A 316 3.75 -15.66 7.32
CA GLY A 316 4.10 -16.79 6.43
C GLY A 316 4.06 -18.13 7.19
N ASN A 317 3.64 -19.20 6.52
CA ASN A 317 3.27 -20.50 7.12
C ASN A 317 1.88 -20.59 7.82
N ASN A 318 0.92 -19.72 7.49
CA ASN A 318 -0.45 -19.68 8.07
C ASN A 318 -0.54 -19.30 9.56
N GLU A 319 0.51 -18.74 10.15
CA GLU A 319 0.41 -18.15 11.49
C GLU A 319 -0.39 -16.84 11.44
N THR A 320 -1.06 -16.47 12.53
CA THR A 320 -1.92 -15.28 12.59
C THR A 320 -1.57 -14.42 13.79
N ALA A 321 -1.47 -13.10 13.60
CA ALA A 321 -1.28 -12.17 14.69
C ALA A 321 -2.58 -11.39 14.96
N TYR A 322 -3.01 -11.35 16.22
CA TYR A 322 -4.20 -10.65 16.67
C TYR A 322 -3.79 -9.46 17.55
N LYS A 323 -3.84 -8.25 17.00
CA LYS A 323 -3.42 -7.01 17.69
C LYS A 323 -4.56 -6.00 17.81
N GLY A 324 -5.17 -5.65 16.69
CA GLY A 324 -6.16 -4.60 16.54
C GLY A 324 -7.54 -5.04 17.00
N VAL A 325 -8.22 -4.18 17.73
CA VAL A 325 -9.58 -4.41 18.23
C VAL A 325 -10.66 -3.93 17.24
N ASP A 326 -10.26 -3.10 16.27
CA ASP A 326 -11.08 -2.59 15.18
C ASP A 326 -11.27 -3.58 14.02
N VAL A 327 -10.31 -4.48 13.79
CA VAL A 327 -10.26 -5.31 12.57
C VAL A 327 -11.54 -6.13 12.38
N SER A 328 -12.03 -6.78 13.44
CA SER A 328 -13.27 -7.56 13.37
C SER A 328 -14.50 -6.71 13.04
N LEU A 329 -14.55 -5.48 13.58
CA LEU A 329 -15.67 -4.57 13.37
C LEU A 329 -15.67 -4.00 11.95
N TRP A 330 -14.49 -3.64 11.43
CA TRP A 330 -14.32 -3.33 10.01
C TRP A 330 -14.69 -4.52 9.12
N GLY A 331 -14.38 -5.75 9.54
CA GLY A 331 -14.79 -6.96 8.86
C GLY A 331 -16.31 -7.11 8.74
N ILE A 332 -17.06 -6.82 9.82
CA ILE A 332 -18.53 -6.83 9.80
C ILE A 332 -19.06 -5.74 8.84
N ASN A 333 -18.48 -4.54 8.88
CA ASN A 333 -18.80 -3.48 7.93
C ASN A 333 -18.54 -3.91 6.46
N ALA A 334 -17.41 -4.58 6.20
CA ALA A 334 -17.08 -5.08 4.88
C ALA A 334 -18.04 -6.18 4.38
N VAL A 335 -18.55 -7.05 5.26
CA VAL A 335 -19.62 -8.01 4.92
C VAL A 335 -20.91 -7.28 4.54
N TYR A 336 -21.29 -6.25 5.29
CA TYR A 336 -22.47 -5.45 4.97
C TYR A 336 -22.34 -4.78 3.60
N LYS A 337 -21.20 -4.15 3.33
CA LYS A 337 -20.89 -3.59 2.00
C LYS A 337 -20.93 -4.65 0.91
N TYR A 338 -20.30 -5.81 1.11
CA TYR A 338 -20.37 -6.91 0.15
C TYR A 338 -21.82 -7.31 -0.17
N TYR A 339 -22.66 -7.42 0.85
CA TYR A 339 -24.07 -7.75 0.67
C TYR A 339 -24.83 -6.66 -0.09
N GLN A 340 -24.58 -5.37 0.18
CA GLN A 340 -25.22 -4.27 -0.57
C GLN A 340 -24.93 -4.32 -2.07
N TYR A 341 -23.75 -4.77 -2.47
CA TYR A 341 -23.37 -4.91 -3.88
C TYR A 341 -23.91 -6.18 -4.55
N THR A 342 -24.04 -7.27 -3.80
CA THR A 342 -24.26 -8.61 -4.38
C THR A 342 -25.64 -9.20 -4.10
N ASN A 343 -26.31 -8.74 -3.04
CA ASN A 343 -27.51 -9.36 -2.47
C ASN A 343 -27.36 -10.87 -2.19
N ASP A 344 -26.14 -11.37 -1.96
CA ASP A 344 -25.86 -12.79 -1.76
C ASP A 344 -26.27 -13.26 -0.35
N VAL A 345 -27.51 -13.73 -0.23
CA VAL A 345 -28.09 -14.22 1.02
C VAL A 345 -27.46 -15.55 1.47
N GLU A 346 -27.02 -16.41 0.54
CA GLU A 346 -26.37 -17.68 0.90
C GLU A 346 -25.01 -17.46 1.53
N PHE A 347 -24.24 -16.48 1.03
CA PHE A 347 -23.04 -16.02 1.69
C PHE A 347 -23.32 -15.51 3.11
N LEU A 348 -24.37 -14.69 3.29
CA LEU A 348 -24.77 -14.20 4.60
C LEU A 348 -25.06 -15.35 5.58
N LYS A 349 -25.86 -16.34 5.17
CA LYS A 349 -26.15 -17.54 5.99
C LYS A 349 -24.86 -18.22 6.45
N ARG A 350 -23.88 -18.34 5.54
CA ARG A 350 -22.61 -19.00 5.81
C ARG A 350 -21.72 -18.21 6.78
N ILE A 351 -21.67 -16.88 6.66
CA ILE A 351 -20.73 -16.04 7.42
C ILE A 351 -21.31 -15.51 8.74
N PHE A 352 -22.64 -15.42 8.84
CA PHE A 352 -23.34 -14.88 10.02
C PHE A 352 -22.94 -15.53 11.36
N PRO A 353 -22.79 -16.87 11.47
CA PRO A 353 -22.33 -17.48 12.73
C PRO A 353 -20.96 -16.98 13.20
N ARG A 354 -20.05 -16.64 12.27
CA ARG A 354 -18.72 -16.11 12.60
C ARG A 354 -18.78 -14.63 13.01
N MET A 355 -19.70 -13.85 12.44
CA MET A 355 -19.97 -12.48 12.91
C MET A 355 -20.60 -12.48 14.30
N LEU A 356 -21.51 -13.42 14.58
CA LEU A 356 -22.12 -13.60 15.89
C LEU A 356 -21.06 -13.91 16.96
N GLU A 357 -20.09 -14.78 16.67
CA GLU A 357 -18.97 -15.06 17.58
C GLU A 357 -18.20 -13.78 17.97
N VAL A 358 -17.94 -12.89 17.01
CA VAL A 358 -17.28 -11.59 17.28
C VAL A 358 -18.11 -10.77 18.26
N VAL A 359 -19.39 -10.58 17.95
CA VAL A 359 -20.30 -9.73 18.71
C VAL A 359 -20.51 -10.28 20.12
N ASP A 360 -20.74 -11.58 20.27
CA ASP A 360 -20.87 -12.25 21.56
C ASP A 360 -19.61 -12.13 22.40
N SER A 361 -18.45 -12.32 21.78
CA SER A 361 -17.16 -12.24 22.47
C SER A 361 -16.85 -10.81 22.92
N TYR A 362 -17.19 -9.80 22.13
CA TYR A 362 -17.00 -8.40 22.51
C TYR A 362 -18.02 -7.97 23.57
N TRP A 363 -19.27 -8.43 23.45
CA TRP A 363 -20.31 -8.13 24.43
C TRP A 363 -19.98 -8.70 25.82
N LYS A 364 -19.50 -9.96 25.88
CA LYS A 364 -19.06 -10.63 27.13
C LYS A 364 -17.71 -10.12 27.64
N GLY A 365 -16.86 -9.63 26.74
CA GLY A 365 -15.45 -9.37 26.98
C GLY A 365 -14.59 -10.62 26.78
N ASN A 366 -13.37 -10.43 26.29
CA ASN A 366 -12.45 -11.52 25.89
C ASN A 366 -11.03 -11.38 26.49
N GLY A 367 -10.88 -10.52 27.49
CA GLY A 367 -9.60 -10.23 28.15
C GLY A 367 -8.76 -9.14 27.47
N VAL A 368 -8.97 -8.91 26.16
CA VAL A 368 -8.37 -7.77 25.43
C VAL A 368 -9.39 -6.64 25.29
N VAL A 369 -10.62 -7.00 24.92
CA VAL A 369 -11.79 -6.12 24.86
C VAL A 369 -12.64 -6.40 26.09
N VAL A 370 -13.10 -5.33 26.73
CA VAL A 370 -13.95 -5.34 27.91
C VAL A 370 -15.14 -4.44 27.63
N ASN A 371 -16.34 -4.98 27.78
CA ASN A 371 -17.55 -4.18 27.75
C ASN A 371 -17.77 -3.56 29.14
N LYS A 372 -17.59 -2.25 29.26
CA LYS A 372 -17.84 -1.47 30.48
C LYS A 372 -18.92 -0.44 30.18
N ASP A 373 -20.06 -0.56 30.85
CA ASP A 373 -21.22 0.33 30.68
C ASP A 373 -21.69 0.45 29.23
N ASN A 374 -21.70 -0.67 28.50
CA ASN A 374 -22.06 -0.79 27.07
C ASN A 374 -21.03 -0.21 26.09
N LEU A 375 -19.89 0.31 26.54
CA LEU A 375 -18.80 0.73 25.67
C LEU A 375 -17.68 -0.33 25.67
N LEU A 376 -17.04 -0.49 24.52
CA LEU A 376 -15.87 -1.34 24.38
C LEU A 376 -14.64 -0.55 24.81
N TYR A 377 -14.07 -0.99 25.93
CA TYR A 377 -12.73 -0.63 26.38
C TYR A 377 -11.76 -1.71 25.92
N HIS A 378 -10.51 -1.34 25.63
CA HIS A 378 -9.46 -2.32 25.37
C HIS A 378 -8.23 -2.11 26.25
N VAL A 379 -7.44 -3.17 26.42
CA VAL A 379 -6.18 -3.17 27.18
C VAL A 379 -4.96 -3.53 26.32
N GLY A 380 -3.79 -3.02 26.67
CA GLY A 380 -2.51 -3.36 26.04
C GLY A 380 -2.31 -2.69 24.68
N ALA A 381 -2.26 -1.35 24.66
CA ALA A 381 -1.94 -0.57 23.47
C ALA A 381 -0.56 -0.94 22.86
N PRO A 382 -0.36 -0.73 21.55
CA PRO A 382 -1.28 -0.15 20.58
C PRO A 382 -2.24 -1.17 19.93
N ARG A 383 -3.53 -0.81 19.81
CA ARG A 383 -4.58 -1.68 19.22
C ARG A 383 -5.57 -0.98 18.28
N THR A 384 -5.40 0.32 18.06
CA THR A 384 -6.20 1.08 17.08
C THR A 384 -5.41 1.19 15.77
N TRP A 385 -5.91 1.94 14.78
CA TRP A 385 -5.13 2.21 13.57
C TRP A 385 -3.96 3.18 13.80
N MET A 386 -4.02 3.95 14.89
CA MET A 386 -2.90 4.78 15.33
C MET A 386 -1.95 3.93 16.20
N ASP A 387 -1.22 3.00 15.58
CA ASP A 387 -0.49 1.91 16.24
C ASP A 387 1.04 1.99 16.20
N ALA A 388 1.59 3.17 15.92
CA ALA A 388 3.03 3.40 15.98
C ALA A 388 3.60 3.08 17.38
N GLN A 389 4.65 2.26 17.38
CA GLN A 389 5.46 1.94 18.56
C GLN A 389 6.94 1.84 18.19
N PHE A 390 7.80 2.29 19.09
CA PHE A 390 9.25 2.22 18.94
C PHE A 390 9.90 1.90 20.29
N ASP A 391 10.84 0.96 20.33
CA ASP A 391 11.54 0.50 21.54
C ASP A 391 10.64 0.18 22.75
N GLY A 392 9.44 -0.36 22.48
CA GLY A 392 8.45 -0.72 23.49
C GLY A 392 7.58 0.45 23.97
N GLU A 393 7.86 1.68 23.53
CA GLU A 393 7.04 2.86 23.80
C GLU A 393 5.92 2.98 22.75
N VAL A 394 4.69 3.17 23.25
CA VAL A 394 3.51 3.45 22.41
C VAL A 394 3.43 4.94 22.16
N VAL A 395 3.47 5.36 20.90
CA VAL A 395 3.51 6.78 20.53
C VAL A 395 2.15 7.46 20.72
N THR A 396 1.08 6.76 20.35
CA THR A 396 -0.30 7.26 20.43
C THR A 396 -1.14 6.31 21.28
N PRO A 397 -0.96 6.32 22.62
CA PRO A 397 -1.73 5.48 23.51
C PRO A 397 -3.19 5.94 23.50
N ARG A 398 -4.09 5.03 23.12
CA ARG A 398 -5.53 5.26 23.04
C ARG A 398 -6.28 4.13 23.76
N GLU A 399 -5.66 3.62 24.82
CA GLU A 399 -6.20 2.54 25.65
C GLU A 399 -7.44 3.02 26.42
N GLY A 400 -8.40 2.12 26.58
CA GLY A 400 -9.75 2.46 27.04
C GLY A 400 -10.75 2.42 25.89
N ALA A 401 -11.76 3.29 25.92
CA ALA A 401 -12.81 3.36 24.92
C ALA A 401 -12.46 4.39 23.84
N ALA A 402 -11.82 3.95 22.75
CA ALA A 402 -11.54 4.79 21.59
C ALA A 402 -12.82 5.09 20.79
N VAL A 403 -12.93 6.31 20.27
CA VAL A 403 -14.16 6.83 19.64
C VAL A 403 -14.58 6.03 18.40
N GLU A 404 -13.64 5.69 17.53
CA GLU A 404 -13.92 4.94 16.30
C GLU A 404 -14.27 3.48 16.58
N ILE A 405 -13.70 2.88 17.63
CA ILE A 405 -14.03 1.50 18.04
C ILE A 405 -15.48 1.43 18.48
N ASN A 406 -15.94 2.42 19.25
CA ASN A 406 -17.30 2.44 19.77
C ASN A 406 -18.33 2.87 18.70
N ALA A 407 -17.94 3.72 17.76
CA ALA A 407 -18.74 3.99 16.56
C ALA A 407 -18.90 2.73 15.68
N LEU A 408 -17.81 2.00 15.45
CA LEU A 408 -17.82 0.71 14.75
C LEU A 408 -18.61 -0.36 15.50
N TRP A 409 -18.58 -0.34 16.82
CA TRP A 409 -19.33 -1.28 17.66
C TRP A 409 -20.83 -1.10 17.53
N TYR A 410 -21.31 0.15 17.65
CA TYR A 410 -22.70 0.49 17.36
C TYR A 410 -23.11 0.04 15.96
N ASN A 411 -22.26 0.31 14.96
CA ASN A 411 -22.52 -0.12 13.58
C ASN A 411 -22.57 -1.64 13.42
N ALA A 412 -21.68 -2.39 14.08
CA ALA A 412 -21.68 -3.83 14.04
C ALA A 412 -23.01 -4.40 14.56
N LEU A 413 -23.55 -3.87 15.67
CA LEU A 413 -24.84 -4.29 16.20
C LEU A 413 -26.01 -3.94 15.25
N MET A 414 -26.01 -2.75 14.67
CA MET A 414 -27.02 -2.36 13.67
C MET A 414 -26.95 -3.22 12.40
N ILE A 415 -25.74 -3.58 11.95
CA ILE A 415 -25.54 -4.49 10.82
C ILE A 415 -26.04 -5.90 11.15
N MET A 416 -25.75 -6.40 12.35
CA MET A 416 -26.24 -7.71 12.80
C MET A 416 -27.76 -7.75 12.84
N ASP A 417 -28.43 -6.70 13.34
CA ASP A 417 -29.88 -6.56 13.31
C ASP A 417 -30.42 -6.69 11.86
N GLN A 418 -29.87 -5.90 10.94
CA GLN A 418 -30.31 -5.89 9.55
C GLN A 418 -30.10 -7.22 8.84
N ILE A 419 -28.93 -7.85 9.05
CA ILE A 419 -28.63 -9.15 8.46
C ILE A 419 -29.50 -10.23 9.10
N SER A 420 -29.73 -10.22 10.42
CA SER A 420 -30.56 -11.21 11.11
C SER A 420 -31.99 -11.21 10.57
N LYS A 421 -32.60 -10.01 10.42
CA LYS A 421 -33.92 -9.83 9.79
C LYS A 421 -33.95 -10.35 8.37
N ARG A 422 -32.88 -10.10 7.59
CA ARG A 422 -32.76 -10.61 6.22
C ARG A 422 -32.67 -12.14 6.17
N LEU A 423 -32.12 -12.77 7.19
CA LEU A 423 -32.03 -14.22 7.35
C LEU A 423 -33.29 -14.84 7.95
N GLY A 424 -34.33 -14.05 8.25
CA GLY A 424 -35.56 -14.52 8.89
C GLY A 424 -35.43 -14.79 10.39
N ILE A 425 -34.37 -14.26 11.01
CA ILE A 425 -34.19 -14.27 12.47
C ILE A 425 -34.87 -13.01 13.00
N HIS A 426 -35.92 -13.20 13.80
CA HIS A 426 -36.71 -12.11 14.37
C HIS A 426 -36.42 -12.02 15.87
N ASP A 427 -35.29 -11.38 16.19
CA ASP A 427 -34.86 -11.09 17.56
C ASP A 427 -34.42 -9.62 17.63
N ASP A 428 -34.97 -8.88 18.58
CA ASP A 428 -34.67 -7.45 18.77
C ASP A 428 -33.39 -7.24 19.63
N GLU A 429 -32.73 -8.32 20.08
CA GLU A 429 -31.55 -8.23 20.94
C GLU A 429 -30.46 -7.30 20.37
N PHE A 430 -30.18 -7.36 19.07
CA PHE A 430 -29.14 -6.51 18.48
C PHE A 430 -29.49 -5.02 18.49
N VAL A 431 -30.74 -4.67 18.18
CA VAL A 431 -31.18 -3.26 18.21
C VAL A 431 -31.28 -2.74 19.64
N GLU A 432 -31.74 -3.55 20.60
CA GLU A 432 -31.75 -3.18 22.02
C GLU A 432 -30.34 -2.95 22.56
N LYS A 433 -29.39 -3.80 22.19
CA LYS A 433 -27.97 -3.62 22.49
C LYS A 433 -27.43 -2.34 21.84
N ALA A 434 -27.75 -2.09 20.58
CA ALA A 434 -27.30 -0.90 19.85
C ALA A 434 -27.79 0.40 20.53
N GLU A 435 -29.03 0.46 21.01
CA GLU A 435 -29.57 1.64 21.70
C GLU A 435 -28.87 1.90 23.05
N LYS A 436 -28.50 0.84 23.79
CA LYS A 436 -27.68 0.96 25.01
C LYS A 436 -26.30 1.53 24.69
N VAL A 437 -25.64 1.01 23.65
CA VAL A 437 -24.34 1.51 23.18
C VAL A 437 -24.44 2.97 22.76
N ARG A 438 -25.47 3.33 21.98
CA ARG A 438 -25.70 4.70 21.52
C ARG A 438 -25.89 5.67 22.67
N SER A 439 -26.70 5.28 23.66
CA SER A 439 -26.95 6.10 24.85
C SER A 439 -25.65 6.35 25.62
N ALA A 440 -24.86 5.30 25.88
CA ALA A 440 -23.56 5.43 26.55
C ALA A 440 -22.55 6.25 25.74
N PHE A 441 -22.56 6.11 24.40
CA PHE A 441 -21.70 6.89 23.52
C PHE A 441 -22.00 8.39 23.61
N LEU A 442 -23.29 8.74 23.50
CA LEU A 442 -23.77 10.13 23.56
C LEU A 442 -23.61 10.77 24.94
N GLU A 443 -23.52 9.95 25.99
CA GLU A 443 -23.20 10.43 27.33
C GLU A 443 -21.71 10.76 27.48
N LYS A 444 -20.81 9.87 27.02
CA LYS A 444 -19.38 9.99 27.34
C LYS A 444 -18.52 10.76 26.32
N PHE A 445 -18.83 10.67 25.02
CA PHE A 445 -17.93 11.20 23.98
C PHE A 445 -18.13 12.68 23.59
N PRO A 446 -19.33 13.28 23.60
CA PRO A 446 -19.50 14.66 23.16
C PRO A 446 -18.65 15.66 23.95
N SER A 447 -18.08 16.62 23.23
CA SER A 447 -17.27 17.71 23.80
C SER A 447 -17.48 19.02 23.05
N GLU A 448 -16.85 20.10 23.53
CA GLU A 448 -16.82 21.38 22.80
C GLU A 448 -16.07 21.27 21.46
N ALA A 449 -15.13 20.33 21.34
CA ALA A 449 -14.34 20.09 20.13
C ALA A 449 -14.92 18.97 19.23
N GLY A 450 -16.24 18.72 19.32
CA GLY A 450 -16.89 17.62 18.62
C GLY A 450 -17.01 16.39 19.52
N LEU A 451 -16.13 15.41 19.34
CA LEU A 451 -16.04 14.21 20.18
C LEU A 451 -14.65 14.08 20.81
N TYR A 452 -14.58 13.58 22.04
CA TYR A 452 -13.32 13.14 22.64
C TYR A 452 -12.72 11.99 21.82
N ASP A 453 -11.39 11.93 21.76
CA ASP A 453 -10.70 10.92 20.94
C ASP A 453 -10.76 9.52 21.55
N TYR A 454 -10.72 9.43 22.87
CA TYR A 454 -10.93 8.22 23.65
C TYR A 454 -11.37 8.57 25.09
N ILE A 455 -11.92 7.59 25.80
CA ILE A 455 -12.18 7.66 27.25
C ILE A 455 -11.26 6.66 27.94
N GLY A 456 -10.38 7.15 28.81
CA GLY A 456 -9.43 6.32 29.56
C GLY A 456 -10.08 5.40 30.59
N TRP A 457 -9.31 4.44 31.10
CA TRP A 457 -9.77 3.53 32.15
C TRP A 457 -10.12 4.24 33.47
N ASP A 458 -9.53 5.40 33.71
CA ASP A 458 -9.84 6.30 34.82
C ASP A 458 -11.04 7.24 34.52
N ASP A 459 -11.79 6.94 33.45
CA ASP A 459 -12.90 7.72 32.89
C ASP A 459 -12.52 9.17 32.53
N LYS A 460 -11.23 9.48 32.38
CA LYS A 460 -10.80 10.78 31.84
C LYS A 460 -10.77 10.76 30.31
N PRO A 461 -11.28 11.81 29.66
CA PRO A 461 -11.26 11.87 28.20
C PRO A 461 -9.91 12.33 27.65
N GLY A 462 -9.50 11.73 26.53
CA GLY A 462 -8.49 12.28 25.61
C GLY A 462 -9.08 13.47 24.85
N LYS A 463 -8.45 14.64 25.02
CA LYS A 463 -8.94 15.93 24.49
C LYS A 463 -8.29 16.32 23.16
N GLU A 464 -7.41 15.49 22.65
CA GLU A 464 -6.72 15.67 21.39
C GLU A 464 -7.74 15.74 20.25
N ILE A 465 -7.64 16.78 19.41
CA ILE A 465 -8.49 16.89 18.23
C ILE A 465 -7.88 16.02 17.14
N ARG A 466 -8.54 14.89 16.85
CA ARG A 466 -8.11 13.88 15.88
C ARG A 466 -9.21 13.56 14.87
N PRO A 467 -8.88 13.01 13.70
CA PRO A 467 -9.87 12.69 12.67
C PRO A 467 -10.74 11.47 13.00
N ASN A 468 -10.40 10.71 14.05
CA ASN A 468 -11.11 9.47 14.45
C ASN A 468 -12.60 9.69 14.70
N GLN A 469 -12.99 10.86 15.18
CA GLN A 469 -14.38 11.26 15.35
C GLN A 469 -15.22 11.16 14.07
N LEU A 470 -14.62 11.28 12.88
CA LEU A 470 -15.34 11.13 11.61
C LEU A 470 -15.95 9.74 11.43
N VAL A 471 -15.37 8.70 12.04
CA VAL A 471 -15.92 7.35 11.97
C VAL A 471 -17.30 7.28 12.63
N ALA A 472 -17.58 8.12 13.63
CA ALA A 472 -18.91 8.21 14.24
C ALA A 472 -19.99 8.78 13.31
N LEU A 473 -19.59 9.48 12.24
CA LEU A 473 -20.46 10.17 11.28
C LEU A 473 -20.53 9.46 9.93
N GLY A 474 -19.41 8.91 9.45
CA GLY A 474 -19.26 8.41 8.09
C GLY A 474 -19.62 6.93 7.89
N LEU A 475 -19.88 6.19 8.97
CA LEU A 475 -20.34 4.80 8.87
C LEU A 475 -21.80 4.71 8.41
N PRO A 476 -22.27 3.53 7.91
CA PRO A 476 -23.64 3.36 7.42
C PRO A 476 -24.75 3.74 8.43
N TYR A 477 -24.49 3.56 9.72
CA TYR A 477 -25.36 3.96 10.81
C TYR A 477 -24.63 4.98 11.70
N PRO A 478 -24.76 6.29 11.44
CA PRO A 478 -24.15 7.31 12.29
C PRO A 478 -24.67 7.20 13.73
N VAL A 479 -23.77 7.12 14.71
CA VAL A 479 -24.15 6.98 16.13
C VAL A 479 -24.61 8.32 16.72
N VAL A 480 -24.14 9.43 16.14
CA VAL A 480 -24.37 10.80 16.62
C VAL A 480 -25.65 11.44 16.08
N SER A 481 -26.13 12.48 16.76
CA SER A 481 -27.16 13.37 16.25
C SER A 481 -26.60 14.36 15.22
N LYS A 482 -27.48 15.00 14.45
CA LYS A 482 -27.11 16.03 13.46
C LYS A 482 -26.32 17.18 14.08
N ASP A 483 -26.70 17.67 15.27
CA ASP A 483 -26.03 18.81 15.90
C ASP A 483 -24.59 18.47 16.30
N ILE A 484 -24.37 17.27 16.83
CA ILE A 484 -23.01 16.78 17.14
C ILE A 484 -22.22 16.60 15.83
N ALA A 485 -22.83 16.02 14.80
CA ALA A 485 -22.18 15.82 13.52
C ALA A 485 -21.72 17.15 12.87
N MET A 486 -22.56 18.18 12.89
CA MET A 486 -22.20 19.50 12.35
C MET A 486 -21.02 20.12 13.12
N ARG A 487 -21.00 20.00 14.46
CA ARG A 487 -19.88 20.47 15.28
C ARG A 487 -18.57 19.73 14.96
N VAL A 488 -18.65 18.41 14.82
CA VAL A 488 -17.50 17.57 14.44
C VAL A 488 -16.96 17.99 13.07
N LEU A 489 -17.83 18.16 12.07
CA LEU A 489 -17.44 18.59 10.73
C LEU A 489 -16.78 19.97 10.75
N GLU A 490 -17.33 20.95 11.46
CA GLU A 490 -16.75 22.29 11.60
C GLU A 490 -15.34 22.24 12.21
N VAL A 491 -15.16 21.47 13.29
CA VAL A 491 -13.86 21.31 13.96
C VAL A 491 -12.85 20.62 13.03
N VAL A 492 -13.26 19.52 12.38
CA VAL A 492 -12.39 18.76 11.48
C VAL A 492 -11.96 19.60 10.27
N GLU A 493 -12.90 20.31 9.64
CA GLU A 493 -12.61 21.18 8.49
C GLU A 493 -11.68 22.33 8.86
N THR A 494 -11.81 22.88 10.08
CA THR A 494 -10.97 23.98 10.57
C THR A 494 -9.58 23.52 10.98
N GLU A 495 -9.48 22.39 11.70
CA GLU A 495 -8.24 21.98 12.36
C GLU A 495 -7.43 20.96 11.54
N LEU A 496 -8.10 20.06 10.81
CA LEU A 496 -7.49 18.84 10.30
C LEU A 496 -7.53 18.69 8.77
N LEU A 497 -8.49 19.29 8.09
CA LEU A 497 -8.61 19.15 6.63
C LEU A 497 -7.43 19.81 5.91
N ARG A 498 -6.84 19.10 4.96
CA ARG A 498 -5.72 19.53 4.11
C ARG A 498 -5.97 19.16 2.65
N PRO A 499 -5.20 19.71 1.68
CA PRO A 499 -5.40 19.38 0.27
C PRO A 499 -5.03 17.93 -0.11
N TYR A 500 -4.28 17.23 0.74
CA TYR A 500 -3.81 15.86 0.52
C TYR A 500 -4.51 14.81 1.39
N GLY A 501 -5.52 15.19 2.18
CA GLY A 501 -6.21 14.32 3.13
C GLY A 501 -6.45 15.03 4.46
N LEU A 502 -6.40 14.28 5.56
CA LEU A 502 -6.61 14.84 6.89
C LEU A 502 -5.36 14.67 7.78
N SER A 503 -4.99 15.75 8.45
CA SER A 503 -3.99 15.75 9.51
C SER A 503 -4.44 14.87 10.68
N THR A 504 -3.51 14.14 11.26
CA THR A 504 -3.80 13.17 12.34
C THR A 504 -3.95 13.78 13.72
N LEU A 505 -3.56 15.05 13.89
CA LEU A 505 -3.61 15.79 15.14
C LEU A 505 -3.71 17.29 14.84
N SER A 506 -4.52 18.03 15.61
CA SER A 506 -4.59 19.49 15.46
C SER A 506 -3.22 20.13 15.68
N LYS A 507 -2.88 21.12 14.84
CA LYS A 507 -1.69 21.96 14.95
C LYS A 507 -1.59 22.77 16.27
N ARG A 508 -2.69 22.86 17.03
CA ARG A 508 -2.73 23.52 18.35
C ARG A 508 -2.26 22.59 19.47
N ASP A 509 -2.22 21.30 19.22
CA ASP A 509 -1.76 20.32 20.19
C ASP A 509 -0.24 20.38 20.36
N LYS A 510 0.25 20.14 21.58
CA LYS A 510 1.69 20.16 21.89
C LYS A 510 2.43 19.00 21.25
N GLY A 511 1.75 17.88 20.99
CA GLY A 511 2.31 16.70 20.33
C GLY A 511 2.42 16.83 18.81
N TYR A 512 1.91 17.93 18.22
CA TYR A 512 1.87 18.11 16.77
C TYR A 512 3.29 18.14 16.16
N THR A 513 3.55 17.14 15.30
CA THR A 513 4.81 16.89 14.61
C THR A 513 4.54 16.78 13.11
N PRO A 514 4.66 17.88 12.34
CA PRO A 514 4.29 17.90 10.92
C PRO A 514 5.31 17.23 10.00
N PHE A 515 6.52 16.95 10.49
CA PHE A 515 7.62 16.40 9.70
C PHE A 515 7.72 14.89 9.86
N TYR A 516 7.77 14.17 8.74
CA TYR A 516 7.97 12.73 8.71
C TYR A 516 9.35 12.43 8.10
N ARG A 517 10.41 12.66 8.87
CA ARG A 517 11.82 12.59 8.41
C ARG A 517 12.74 12.03 9.49
N GLY A 518 14.00 11.81 9.09
CA GLY A 518 15.06 11.37 9.99
C GLY A 518 15.00 9.88 10.25
N ASP A 519 15.47 9.45 11.42
CA ASP A 519 15.54 8.06 11.85
C ASP A 519 14.16 7.44 12.12
N ARG A 520 14.15 6.14 12.45
CA ARG A 520 12.91 5.41 12.76
C ARG A 520 12.16 6.05 13.94
N ALA A 521 12.86 6.41 15.01
CA ALA A 521 12.24 6.98 16.20
C ALA A 521 11.50 8.29 15.90
N SER A 522 12.11 9.19 15.13
CA SER A 522 11.49 10.48 14.75
C SER A 522 10.28 10.29 13.86
N ARG A 523 10.35 9.35 12.91
CA ARG A 523 9.23 9.01 12.03
C ARG A 523 8.08 8.34 12.79
N ASP A 524 8.35 7.37 13.65
CA ASP A 524 7.32 6.65 14.40
C ASP A 524 6.61 7.62 15.37
N ARG A 525 7.34 8.55 16.00
CA ARG A 525 6.76 9.64 16.83
C ARG A 525 5.82 10.56 16.04
N ALA A 526 6.19 10.87 14.81
CA ALA A 526 5.39 11.73 13.94
C ALA A 526 4.19 10.98 13.33
N TYR A 527 4.29 9.68 13.07
CA TYR A 527 3.42 8.91 12.17
C TYR A 527 1.90 9.17 12.30
N HIS A 528 1.42 9.32 13.54
CA HIS A 528 0.03 9.64 13.86
C HIS A 528 -0.14 10.93 14.66
N ASN A 529 0.85 11.83 14.68
CA ASN A 529 0.81 13.07 15.47
C ASN A 529 0.96 14.32 14.59
N GLY A 530 0.42 14.33 13.38
CA GLY A 530 0.50 15.49 12.49
C GLY A 530 0.45 15.16 11.00
N PRO A 531 1.17 14.14 10.49
CA PRO A 531 1.12 13.78 9.09
C PRO A 531 -0.31 13.60 8.57
N ILE A 532 -0.47 13.95 7.30
CA ILE A 532 -1.72 13.91 6.56
C ILE A 532 -1.91 12.50 6.00
N TRP A 533 -3.02 11.86 6.33
CA TRP A 533 -3.37 10.53 5.83
C TRP A 533 -4.47 10.62 4.75
N PRO A 534 -4.21 10.15 3.51
CA PRO A 534 -5.16 10.24 2.41
C PRO A 534 -6.37 9.32 2.56
N TRP A 535 -6.24 8.14 3.20
CA TRP A 535 -7.38 7.22 3.33
C TRP A 535 -8.56 7.84 4.10
N LEU A 536 -8.29 8.79 5.00
CA LEU A 536 -9.32 9.51 5.75
C LEU A 536 -10.25 10.36 4.87
N VAL A 537 -9.87 10.62 3.60
CA VAL A 537 -10.74 11.29 2.62
C VAL A 537 -12.05 10.52 2.45
N GLY A 538 -12.02 9.18 2.44
CA GLY A 538 -13.22 8.36 2.29
C GLY A 538 -14.23 8.61 3.40
N ILE A 539 -13.83 8.39 4.65
CA ILE A 539 -14.74 8.56 5.80
C ILE A 539 -15.18 10.02 6.00
N TYR A 540 -14.32 11.00 5.66
CA TYR A 540 -14.69 12.41 5.66
C TYR A 540 -15.79 12.71 4.63
N VAL A 541 -15.64 12.19 3.40
CA VAL A 541 -16.65 12.37 2.36
C VAL A 541 -17.96 11.70 2.75
N ASP A 542 -17.94 10.50 3.32
CA ASP A 542 -19.18 9.87 3.82
C ASP A 542 -19.85 10.71 4.91
N ALA A 543 -19.08 11.25 5.85
CA ALA A 543 -19.60 12.14 6.88
C ALA A 543 -20.24 13.39 6.26
N LYS A 544 -19.64 13.98 5.21
CA LYS A 544 -20.25 15.08 4.45
C LYS A 544 -21.55 14.63 3.77
N LEU A 545 -21.57 13.50 3.08
CA LEU A 545 -22.77 13.02 2.38
C LEU A 545 -23.93 12.68 3.33
N ASN A 546 -23.63 12.27 4.56
CA ASN A 546 -24.66 11.95 5.56
C ASN A 546 -25.32 13.21 6.17
N PHE A 547 -24.60 14.35 6.23
CA PHE A 547 -25.03 15.52 7.02
C PHE A 547 -25.01 16.86 6.30
N GLU A 548 -24.35 16.99 5.15
CA GLU A 548 -24.41 18.14 4.24
C GLU A 548 -25.41 17.85 3.12
N TYR A 549 -26.38 18.76 2.95
CA TYR A 549 -27.43 18.62 1.94
C TYR A 549 -27.23 19.58 0.76
N ASP A 550 -26.29 20.51 0.88
CA ASP A 550 -25.90 21.40 -0.21
C ASP A 550 -25.01 20.65 -1.22
N SER A 551 -25.59 20.33 -2.38
CA SER A 551 -24.91 19.62 -3.45
C SER A 551 -23.71 20.40 -4.00
N LEU A 552 -23.72 21.73 -3.99
CA LEU A 552 -22.58 22.53 -4.45
C LEU A 552 -21.38 22.37 -3.52
N ARG A 553 -21.62 22.35 -2.20
CA ARG A 553 -20.56 22.11 -1.21
C ARG A 553 -19.97 20.72 -1.34
N ILE A 554 -20.80 19.70 -1.58
CA ILE A 554 -20.34 18.34 -1.83
C ILE A 554 -19.50 18.26 -3.11
N LYS A 555 -19.98 18.84 -4.23
CA LYS A 555 -19.21 18.85 -5.49
C LYS A 555 -17.90 19.61 -5.36
N ASN A 556 -17.85 20.67 -4.56
CA ASN A 556 -16.64 21.45 -4.33
C ASN A 556 -15.52 20.65 -3.62
N LEU A 557 -15.83 19.51 -3.02
CA LEU A 557 -14.81 18.60 -2.48
C LEU A 557 -13.85 18.07 -3.56
N LEU A 558 -14.27 18.02 -4.84
CA LEU A 558 -13.37 17.71 -5.95
C LEU A 558 -12.25 18.76 -6.09
N ASN A 559 -12.58 20.04 -5.86
CA ASN A 559 -11.58 21.12 -5.88
C ASN A 559 -10.67 21.02 -4.66
N GLN A 560 -11.24 20.74 -3.47
CA GLN A 560 -10.48 20.55 -2.23
C GLN A 560 -9.38 19.50 -2.37
N PHE A 561 -9.69 18.36 -3.00
CA PHE A 561 -8.75 17.25 -3.18
C PHE A 561 -8.05 17.23 -4.53
N SER A 562 -8.18 18.29 -5.35
CA SER A 562 -7.51 18.38 -6.65
C SER A 562 -5.97 18.19 -6.57
N PRO A 563 -5.25 18.62 -5.51
CA PRO A 563 -3.81 18.33 -5.41
C PRO A 563 -3.51 16.84 -5.23
N LEU A 564 -4.31 16.14 -4.42
CA LEU A 564 -4.19 14.69 -4.22
C LEU A 564 -4.52 13.93 -5.51
N LEU A 565 -5.57 14.33 -6.24
CA LEU A 565 -5.89 13.77 -7.56
C LEU A 565 -4.75 14.00 -8.55
N GLY A 566 -4.11 15.17 -8.50
CA GLY A 566 -2.92 15.45 -9.31
C GLY A 566 -1.74 14.53 -8.98
N VAL A 567 -1.57 14.11 -7.72
CA VAL A 567 -0.60 13.06 -7.36
C VAL A 567 -1.00 11.74 -8.00
N ALA A 568 -2.25 11.29 -7.83
CA ALA A 568 -2.72 10.05 -8.42
C ALA A 568 -2.52 10.02 -9.95
N VAL A 569 -2.81 11.12 -10.67
CA VAL A 569 -2.55 11.20 -12.12
C VAL A 569 -1.06 11.03 -12.45
N ARG A 570 -0.17 11.77 -11.75
CA ARG A 570 1.28 11.69 -11.99
C ARG A 570 1.88 10.33 -11.65
N GLU A 571 1.31 9.67 -10.64
CA GLU A 571 1.81 8.40 -10.11
C GLU A 571 1.08 7.19 -10.72
N ASN A 572 0.32 7.36 -11.80
CA ASN A 572 -0.42 6.29 -12.50
C ASN A 572 -1.44 5.56 -11.60
N GLY A 573 -2.25 6.36 -10.90
CA GLY A 573 -3.33 5.96 -10.01
C GLY A 573 -2.91 5.68 -8.56
N TYR A 574 -1.61 5.57 -8.28
CA TYR A 574 -1.14 5.29 -6.93
C TYR A 574 -1.17 6.54 -6.06
N VAL A 575 -1.47 6.33 -4.77
CA VAL A 575 -1.46 7.35 -3.74
C VAL A 575 -0.54 6.85 -2.62
N PRO A 576 0.36 7.68 -2.08
CA PRO A 576 1.23 7.28 -0.99
C PRO A 576 0.44 7.08 0.30
N GLU A 577 1.11 6.51 1.29
CA GLU A 577 0.56 6.26 2.61
C GLU A 577 0.25 7.54 3.37
N LEU A 578 1.16 8.51 3.34
CA LEU A 578 1.00 9.78 4.05
C LEU A 578 1.75 10.93 3.39
N PHE A 579 1.46 12.15 3.84
CA PHE A 579 2.19 13.36 3.51
C PHE A 579 2.57 14.11 4.79
N GLU A 580 3.67 14.86 4.75
CA GLU A 580 3.98 15.83 5.80
C GLU A 580 2.91 16.92 5.88
N ASP A 581 2.60 17.43 7.07
CA ASP A 581 1.64 18.53 7.25
C ASP A 581 2.34 19.90 7.25
N ILE A 582 3.20 20.10 6.25
CA ILE A 582 3.89 21.35 5.97
C ILE A 582 4.30 21.41 4.49
N PRO A 583 4.16 22.56 3.79
CA PRO A 583 4.65 22.72 2.43
C PRO A 583 6.14 22.35 2.29
N PRO A 584 6.55 21.66 1.21
CA PRO A 584 5.76 21.32 0.01
C PRO A 584 4.91 20.03 0.14
N TYR A 585 4.61 19.56 1.34
CA TYR A 585 3.84 18.33 1.63
C TYR A 585 4.54 17.11 1.04
N LYS A 586 5.76 16.81 1.52
CA LYS A 586 6.51 15.67 0.99
C LYS A 586 5.77 14.36 1.24
N LYS A 587 5.80 13.46 0.26
CA LYS A 587 5.30 12.09 0.38
C LYS A 587 6.13 11.34 1.42
N GLY A 588 5.47 10.55 2.27
CA GLY A 588 6.10 9.67 3.23
C GLY A 588 5.39 8.31 3.29
N GLY A 589 5.94 7.41 4.09
CA GLY A 589 5.45 6.02 4.13
C GLY A 589 5.61 5.31 2.77
N CYS A 590 4.77 4.32 2.51
CA CYS A 590 4.73 3.60 1.23
C CYS A 590 4.38 4.56 0.08
N ILE A 591 5.00 4.35 -1.10
CA ILE A 591 4.71 5.19 -2.29
C ILE A 591 3.38 4.82 -2.95
N ALA A 592 2.86 3.64 -2.64
CA ALA A 592 1.61 3.09 -3.14
C ALA A 592 0.90 2.34 -2.01
N GLN A 593 -0.20 2.89 -1.50
CA GLN A 593 -0.93 2.33 -0.36
C GLN A 593 -2.39 2.02 -0.72
N ALA A 594 -2.84 0.80 -0.40
CA ALA A 594 -4.13 0.26 -0.78
C ALA A 594 -5.30 1.09 -0.27
N TRP A 595 -5.36 1.37 1.04
CA TRP A 595 -6.48 2.13 1.62
C TRP A 595 -6.54 3.58 1.14
N SER A 596 -5.40 4.21 0.82
CA SER A 596 -5.34 5.57 0.27
C SER A 596 -5.95 5.60 -1.12
N VAL A 597 -5.61 4.63 -1.98
CA VAL A 597 -6.19 4.49 -3.31
C VAL A 597 -7.67 4.12 -3.24
N ALA A 598 -8.02 3.16 -2.37
CA ALA A 598 -9.38 2.65 -2.22
C ALA A 598 -10.36 3.74 -1.77
N GLU A 599 -10.02 4.44 -0.69
CA GLU A 599 -10.89 5.45 -0.11
C GLU A 599 -10.98 6.70 -0.97
N LEU A 600 -9.90 7.06 -1.68
CA LEU A 600 -9.96 8.13 -2.68
C LEU A 600 -10.85 7.74 -3.87
N ASN A 601 -10.75 6.51 -4.38
CA ASN A 601 -11.61 6.01 -5.47
C ASN A 601 -13.09 6.09 -5.07
N ARG A 602 -13.40 5.59 -3.88
CA ARG A 602 -14.75 5.57 -3.32
C ARG A 602 -15.29 6.98 -3.11
N ALA A 603 -14.52 7.85 -2.46
CA ALA A 603 -14.88 9.24 -2.21
C ALA A 603 -15.24 10.00 -3.50
N ILE A 604 -14.37 9.95 -4.51
CA ILE A 604 -14.55 10.71 -5.75
C ILE A 604 -15.78 10.25 -6.52
N ARG A 605 -15.99 8.93 -6.62
CA ARG A 605 -17.18 8.38 -7.28
C ARG A 605 -18.46 8.75 -6.53
N ASN A 606 -18.45 8.73 -5.20
CA ASN A 606 -19.60 9.14 -4.40
C ASN A 606 -19.91 10.64 -4.59
N ILE A 607 -18.89 11.51 -4.60
CA ILE A 607 -19.07 12.94 -4.87
C ILE A 607 -19.64 13.16 -6.28
N ILE A 608 -19.11 12.48 -7.30
CA ILE A 608 -19.57 12.61 -8.70
C ILE A 608 -21.02 12.14 -8.86
N ASN A 609 -21.40 11.06 -8.18
CA ASN A 609 -22.74 10.48 -8.28
C ASN A 609 -23.78 11.16 -7.38
N TYR A 610 -23.36 12.02 -6.44
CA TYR A 610 -24.29 12.76 -5.58
C TYR A 610 -25.16 13.71 -6.41
N SER A 611 -26.48 13.57 -6.30
CA SER A 611 -27.48 14.35 -7.05
C SER A 611 -28.13 15.43 -6.19
#